data_AF-A0AAU2ZHC8-F1
#
_entry.id   AF-A0AAU2ZHC8-F1
#
_cell.length_a   1.000
_cell.length_b   1.000
_cell.length_c   1.000
_cell.angle_alpha   90.00
_cell.angle_beta   90.00
_cell.angle_gamma   90.00
#
_symmetry.space_group_name_H-M   'P 1'
#
loop_
_entity.id
_entity.type
_entity.pdbx_description
1 polymer ?
#
loop_
_entity_poly.entity_id
_entity_poly.type
_entity_poly.pdbx_seq_one_letter_code
_entity_poly.pdbx_strand_id
1 'polypeptide(L)'
;MSEFVREGRLFRVVSFAASHRQLILRSDDTLIDETDTRVEVFFGHVELMFLKPIYEEGLRIRRASETEFADLRERHDLAEGDASYTWMIDPADRSFVVSGAPSWREAAREFEDPSLFDIRQPWPPDFPMESGTVG
;
A
#
# COMPACT_ATOMS: atom_id res chain seq x y z
N MET A 1 12.70 -9.33 -5.71
CA MET A 1 12.36 -8.08 -5.01
C MET A 1 11.38 -7.30 -5.87
N SER A 2 10.09 -7.50 -5.64
CA SER A 2 9.03 -6.76 -6.32
C SER A 2 8.79 -5.47 -5.54
N GLU A 3 9.11 -4.36 -6.20
CA GLU A 3 8.83 -3.00 -5.75
C GLU A 3 7.60 -2.52 -6.53
N PHE A 4 6.67 -1.85 -5.85
CA PHE A 4 5.55 -1.18 -6.49
C PHE A 4 5.87 0.30 -6.64
N VAL A 5 5.77 0.83 -7.86
CA VAL A 5 5.97 2.25 -8.15
C VAL A 5 4.81 2.73 -9.00
N ARG A 6 4.11 3.75 -8.52
CA ARG A 6 3.11 4.48 -9.29
C ARG A 6 3.24 5.96 -8.96
N GLU A 7 3.77 6.72 -9.91
CA GLU A 7 3.99 8.17 -9.83
C GLU A 7 2.85 8.92 -10.50
N GLY A 8 2.72 10.23 -10.25
CA GLY A 8 1.76 11.09 -10.94
C GLY A 8 0.29 10.88 -10.52
N ARG A 9 0.04 10.11 -9.47
CA ARG A 9 -1.31 9.89 -8.91
C ARG A 9 -1.32 10.19 -7.43
N LEU A 10 -2.37 10.86 -6.97
CA LEU A 10 -2.59 11.08 -5.56
C LEU A 10 -3.09 9.78 -4.91
N PHE A 11 -2.49 9.36 -3.80
CA PHE A 11 -2.99 8.26 -2.98
C PHE A 11 -3.45 8.75 -1.61
N ARG A 12 -4.51 8.12 -1.07
CA ARG A 12 -5.01 8.37 0.28
C ARG A 12 -5.17 7.08 1.07
N VAL A 13 -5.07 7.20 2.39
CA VAL A 13 -5.57 6.17 3.31
C VAL A 13 -7.10 6.22 3.28
N VAL A 14 -7.75 5.17 2.78
CA VAL A 14 -9.22 5.14 2.65
C VAL A 14 -9.89 4.15 3.60
N SER A 15 -9.14 3.20 4.16
CA SER A 15 -9.66 2.27 5.15
C SER A 15 -8.55 1.73 6.04
N PHE A 16 -8.83 1.68 7.35
CA PHE A 16 -8.09 0.87 8.31
C PHE A 16 -9.07 0.14 9.21
N ALA A 17 -9.07 -1.20 9.13
CA ALA A 17 -9.91 -2.06 9.96
C ALA A 17 -9.08 -2.69 11.07
N ALA A 18 -9.04 -2.07 12.25
CA ALA A 18 -8.21 -2.53 13.37
C ALA A 18 -8.47 -3.98 13.78
N SER A 19 -9.75 -4.42 13.81
CA SER A 19 -10.13 -5.79 14.15
C SER A 19 -9.62 -6.84 13.17
N HIS A 20 -9.42 -6.46 11.92
CA HIS A 20 -8.91 -7.34 10.86
C HIS A 20 -7.43 -7.06 10.53
N ARG A 21 -6.85 -6.00 11.12
CA ARG A 21 -5.48 -5.53 10.88
C ARG A 21 -5.20 -5.32 9.39
N GLN A 22 -6.12 -4.62 8.73
CA GLN A 22 -6.10 -4.37 7.30
C GLN A 22 -6.04 -2.87 7.01
N LEU A 23 -5.17 -2.50 6.07
CA LEU A 23 -5.01 -1.13 5.57
C LEU A 23 -5.19 -1.13 4.06
N ILE A 24 -5.91 -0.12 3.55
CA ILE A 24 -6.06 0.12 2.11
C ILE A 24 -5.65 1.55 1.79
N LEU A 25 -4.67 1.66 0.89
CA LEU A 25 -4.37 2.88 0.16
C LEU A 25 -5.05 2.83 -1.20
N ARG A 26 -5.56 3.97 -1.66
CA ARG A 26 -6.29 4.06 -2.93
C ARG A 26 -5.83 5.30 -3.68
N SER A 27 -5.61 5.15 -4.99
CA SER A 27 -5.40 6.30 -5.86
C SER A 27 -6.72 7.04 -6.06
N ASP A 28 -6.68 8.35 -5.99
CA ASP A 28 -7.77 9.18 -6.48
C ASP A 28 -7.70 9.23 -8.02
N ASP A 29 -8.86 9.26 -8.69
CA ASP A 29 -8.97 9.31 -10.15
C ASP A 29 -8.63 10.70 -10.73
N THR A 30 -8.13 11.61 -9.88
CA THR A 30 -7.95 13.01 -10.23
C THR A 30 -7.21 13.15 -11.55
N LEU A 31 -7.77 14.02 -12.40
CA LEU A 31 -7.43 14.44 -13.78
C LEU A 31 -5.94 14.62 -14.15
N ILE A 32 -5.00 14.35 -13.25
CA ILE A 32 -3.56 14.45 -13.46
C ILE A 32 -3.07 13.40 -14.47
N ASP A 33 -3.69 12.21 -14.52
CA ASP A 33 -3.23 11.10 -15.37
C ASP A 33 -4.23 10.70 -16.47
N GLU A 34 -5.35 11.42 -16.62
CA GLU A 34 -6.45 11.12 -17.57
C GLU A 34 -6.94 9.64 -17.57
N THR A 35 -6.71 8.91 -16.47
CA THR A 35 -7.07 7.49 -16.38
C THR A 35 -8.44 7.29 -15.77
N ASP A 36 -9.22 6.38 -16.33
CA ASP A 36 -10.49 5.89 -15.78
C ASP A 36 -10.31 4.73 -14.79
N THR A 37 -9.07 4.46 -14.39
CA THR A 37 -8.71 3.34 -13.50
C THR A 37 -8.34 3.81 -12.10
N ARG A 38 -8.72 3.00 -11.12
CA ARG A 38 -8.39 3.15 -9.72
C ARG A 38 -7.39 2.08 -9.30
N VAL A 39 -6.33 2.48 -8.60
CA VAL A 39 -5.36 1.59 -7.99
C VAL A 39 -5.66 1.46 -6.49
N GLU A 40 -5.69 0.24 -5.98
CA GLU A 40 -5.74 -0.04 -4.55
C GLU A 40 -4.52 -0.86 -4.12
N VAL A 41 -3.93 -0.47 -3.01
CA VAL A 41 -2.88 -1.24 -2.33
C VAL A 41 -3.43 -1.70 -0.99
N PHE A 42 -3.36 -3.01 -0.77
CA PHE A 42 -3.81 -3.69 0.43
C PHE A 42 -2.61 -4.19 1.25
N PHE A 43 -2.64 -3.90 2.55
CA PHE A 43 -1.74 -4.47 3.54
C PHE A 43 -2.57 -5.28 4.54
N GLY A 44 -2.25 -6.57 4.67
CA GLY A 44 -2.85 -7.46 5.66
C GLY A 44 -1.90 -7.70 6.84
N HIS A 45 -2.45 -8.00 8.01
CA HIS A 45 -1.68 -8.23 9.24
C HIS A 45 -0.83 -7.01 9.65
N VAL A 46 -1.40 -5.82 9.56
CA VAL A 46 -0.73 -4.58 9.98
C VAL A 46 -0.48 -4.62 11.50
N GLU A 47 0.79 -4.56 11.90
CA GLU A 47 1.26 -4.49 13.28
C GLU A 47 1.44 -3.03 13.71
N LEU A 48 2.14 -2.26 12.88
CA LEU A 48 2.49 -0.87 13.10
C LEU A 48 2.47 -0.12 11.77
N MET A 49 2.09 1.14 11.79
CA MET A 49 2.13 2.00 10.62
C MET A 49 2.44 3.44 11.02
N PHE A 50 3.22 4.11 10.19
CA PHE A 50 3.45 5.54 10.23
C PHE A 50 3.21 6.07 8.83
N LEU A 51 2.12 6.81 8.64
CA LEU A 51 1.62 7.17 7.33
C LEU A 51 1.33 8.66 7.23
N LYS A 52 1.47 9.20 6.03
CA LYS A 52 0.79 10.44 5.66
C LYS A 52 -0.68 10.14 5.37
N PRO A 53 -1.59 11.09 5.64
CA PRO A 53 -2.99 10.94 5.21
C PRO A 53 -3.11 10.93 3.67
N ILE A 54 -2.19 11.62 2.98
CA ILE A 54 -2.20 11.82 1.53
C ILE A 54 -0.75 11.75 1.00
N TYR A 55 -0.58 11.11 -0.15
CA TYR A 55 0.65 11.05 -0.93
C TYR A 55 0.37 11.65 -2.32
N GLU A 56 0.79 12.89 -2.54
CA GLU A 56 0.37 13.68 -3.72
C GLU A 56 1.11 13.28 -5.01
N GLU A 57 2.36 12.82 -4.89
CA GLU A 57 3.24 12.54 -6.04
C GLU A 57 3.20 11.07 -6.51
N GLY A 58 2.49 10.21 -5.79
CA GLY A 58 2.47 8.78 -6.06
C GLY A 58 2.75 7.93 -4.83
N LEU A 59 2.96 6.64 -5.08
CA LEU A 59 3.42 5.68 -4.10
C LEU A 59 4.60 4.89 -4.64
N ARG A 60 5.62 4.75 -3.81
CA ARG A 60 6.70 3.79 -3.96
C ARG A 60 6.70 2.86 -2.75
N ILE A 61 6.42 1.59 -2.96
CA ILE A 61 6.37 0.59 -1.90
C ILE A 61 7.45 -0.45 -2.15
N ARG A 62 8.30 -0.63 -1.15
CA ARG A 62 9.38 -1.60 -1.17
C ARG A 62 9.70 -2.07 0.23
N ARG A 63 10.45 -3.16 0.34
CA ARG A 63 11.02 -3.59 1.62
C ARG A 63 11.97 -2.53 2.15
N ALA A 64 11.97 -2.32 3.46
CA ALA A 64 12.99 -1.51 4.11
C ALA A 64 14.38 -2.14 3.88
N SER A 65 15.36 -1.30 3.57
CA SER A 65 16.77 -1.72 3.61
C SER A 65 17.20 -1.97 5.07
N GLU A 66 18.32 -2.67 5.27
CA GLU A 66 18.85 -2.93 6.60
C GLU A 66 19.11 -1.63 7.38
N THR A 67 19.62 -0.59 6.71
CA THR A 67 19.88 0.71 7.32
C THR A 67 18.59 1.43 7.72
N GLU A 68 17.58 1.44 6.85
CA GLU A 68 16.29 2.06 7.17
C GLU A 68 15.58 1.31 8.29
N PHE A 69 15.64 -0.03 8.27
CA PHE A 69 15.05 -0.83 9.33
C PHE A 69 15.74 -0.61 10.67
N ALA A 70 17.08 -0.49 10.71
CA ALA A 70 17.81 -0.18 11.93
C ALA A 70 17.36 1.17 12.54
N ASP A 71 17.21 2.20 11.70
CA ASP A 71 16.69 3.52 12.10
C ASP A 71 15.25 3.43 12.64
N LEU A 72 14.38 2.66 11.98
CA LEU A 72 12.99 2.47 12.40
C LEU A 72 12.91 1.68 13.71
N ARG A 73 13.73 0.64 13.86
CA ARG A 73 13.83 -0.18 15.07
C ARG A 73 14.20 0.67 16.28
N GLU A 74 15.20 1.53 16.16
CA GLU A 74 15.61 2.41 17.26
C GLU A 74 14.50 3.39 17.67
N ARG A 75 13.76 3.93 16.69
CA ARG A 75 12.75 4.97 16.93
C ARG A 75 11.39 4.44 17.37
N HIS A 76 11.03 3.23 16.94
CA HIS A 76 9.70 2.67 17.09
C HIS A 76 9.66 1.34 17.86
N ASP A 77 10.80 0.93 18.44
CA ASP A 77 10.94 -0.29 19.25
C ASP A 77 10.51 -1.57 18.51
N LEU A 78 10.90 -1.67 17.23
CA LEU A 78 10.58 -2.83 16.39
C LEU A 78 11.39 -4.07 16.79
N ALA A 79 10.78 -5.25 16.70
CA ALA A 79 11.49 -6.50 16.92
C ALA A 79 12.38 -6.83 15.72
N GLU A 80 13.51 -7.50 15.93
CA GLU A 80 14.44 -7.85 14.84
C GLU A 80 13.79 -8.69 13.72
N GLY A 81 12.79 -9.52 14.07
CA GLY A 81 12.01 -10.30 13.10
C GLY A 81 11.17 -9.44 12.13
N ASP A 82 10.86 -8.20 12.51
CA ASP A 82 10.01 -7.29 11.73
C ASP A 82 10.74 -6.73 10.50
N ALA A 83 12.07 -6.87 10.43
CA ALA A 83 12.85 -6.47 9.25
C ALA A 83 12.28 -7.08 7.97
N SER A 84 11.83 -8.33 8.09
CA SER A 84 11.26 -9.06 6.97
C SER A 84 9.84 -8.61 6.58
N TYR A 85 9.16 -7.84 7.43
CA TYR A 85 7.78 -7.41 7.29
C TYR A 85 7.63 -5.88 7.21
N THR A 86 8.73 -5.14 7.18
CA THR A 86 8.71 -3.68 7.14
C THR A 86 8.76 -3.17 5.70
N TRP A 87 7.72 -2.45 5.32
CA TRP A 87 7.52 -1.84 4.01
C TRP A 87 7.65 -0.34 4.11
N MET A 88 8.55 0.25 3.32
CA MET A 88 8.62 1.71 3.16
C MET A 88 7.53 2.13 2.18
N ILE A 89 6.83 3.21 2.52
CA ILE A 89 5.84 3.87 1.67
C ILE A 89 6.39 5.26 1.39
N ASP A 90 6.93 5.46 0.20
CA ASP A 90 7.66 6.66 -0.20
C ASP A 90 9.00 6.87 0.57
N PRO A 91 10.16 6.79 -0.12
CA PRO A 91 11.47 6.95 0.52
C PRO A 91 11.73 8.35 1.08
N ALA A 92 11.05 9.41 0.63
CA ALA A 92 11.34 10.77 1.09
C ALA A 92 10.87 11.02 2.53
N ASP A 93 9.82 10.33 2.96
CA ASP A 93 9.01 10.75 4.10
C ASP A 93 8.98 9.78 5.28
N ARG A 94 9.83 8.74 5.23
CA ARG A 94 9.94 7.71 6.28
C ARG A 94 8.61 7.06 6.65
N SER A 95 7.59 7.15 5.78
CA SER A 95 6.34 6.42 6.04
C SER A 95 6.61 4.93 5.87
N PHE A 96 6.02 4.14 6.75
CA PHE A 96 6.24 2.70 6.74
C PHE A 96 5.03 1.94 7.29
N VAL A 97 4.97 0.67 6.95
CA VAL A 97 4.00 -0.29 7.46
C VAL A 97 4.72 -1.58 7.79
N VAL A 98 4.52 -2.10 8.99
CA VAL A 98 4.90 -3.46 9.36
C VAL A 98 3.70 -4.37 9.12
N SER A 99 3.79 -5.24 8.13
CA SER A 99 2.69 -6.10 7.70
C SER A 99 3.15 -7.33 6.91
N GLY A 100 2.20 -8.23 6.63
CA GLY A 100 2.40 -9.22 5.57
C GLY A 100 2.68 -8.55 4.20
N ALA A 101 3.02 -9.37 3.20
CA ALA A 101 3.32 -8.86 1.87
C ALA A 101 2.14 -8.06 1.29
N PRO A 102 2.36 -6.82 0.80
CA PRO A 102 1.32 -6.02 0.21
C PRO A 102 0.84 -6.63 -1.11
N SER A 103 -0.40 -6.35 -1.46
CA SER A 103 -0.98 -6.68 -2.76
C SER A 103 -1.54 -5.43 -3.40
N TRP A 104 -1.52 -5.32 -4.72
CA TRP A 104 -2.11 -4.19 -5.42
C TRP A 104 -3.02 -4.65 -6.54
N ARG A 105 -3.99 -3.80 -6.86
CA ARG A 105 -5.01 -4.06 -7.87
C ARG A 105 -5.31 -2.76 -8.59
N GLU A 106 -5.45 -2.81 -9.91
CA GLU A 106 -5.87 -1.68 -10.72
C GLU A 106 -7.05 -2.12 -11.58
N ALA A 107 -8.13 -1.33 -11.61
CA ALA A 107 -9.28 -1.60 -12.47
C ALA A 107 -10.10 -0.32 -12.71
N ALA A 108 -10.86 -0.32 -13.80
CA ALA A 108 -11.90 0.69 -14.03
C ALA A 108 -13.01 0.56 -12.96
N ARG A 109 -13.11 1.58 -12.10
CA ARG A 109 -14.03 1.67 -10.97
C ARG A 109 -14.31 3.12 -10.65
N GLU A 110 -15.56 3.43 -10.34
CA GLU A 110 -15.94 4.72 -9.78
C GLU A 110 -15.35 4.88 -8.38
N PHE A 111 -15.18 6.11 -7.91
CA PHE A 111 -14.62 6.36 -6.57
C PHE A 111 -15.46 5.69 -5.46
N GLU A 112 -16.79 5.76 -5.57
CA GLU A 112 -17.74 5.19 -4.61
C GLU A 112 -17.84 3.65 -4.69
N ASP A 113 -17.29 3.04 -5.75
CA ASP A 113 -17.36 1.60 -5.88
C ASP A 113 -16.63 0.91 -4.74
N PRO A 114 -17.14 -0.23 -4.26
CA PRO A 114 -16.51 -1.02 -3.22
C PRO A 114 -15.06 -1.38 -3.54
N SER A 115 -14.29 -1.71 -2.50
CA SER A 115 -12.87 -2.05 -2.65
C SER A 115 -12.65 -3.19 -3.64
N LEU A 116 -11.56 -3.11 -4.39
CA LEU A 116 -11.04 -4.18 -5.24
C LEU A 116 -10.67 -5.43 -4.44
N PHE A 117 -10.50 -5.32 -3.11
CA PHE A 117 -10.23 -6.43 -2.20
C PHE A 117 -11.47 -6.92 -1.44
N ASP A 118 -12.69 -6.47 -1.79
CA ASP A 118 -13.94 -7.04 -1.24
C ASP A 118 -14.18 -8.44 -1.82
N ILE A 119 -13.88 -9.47 -1.02
CA ILE A 119 -14.01 -10.90 -1.40
C ILE A 119 -15.44 -11.32 -1.74
N ARG A 120 -16.45 -10.51 -1.39
CA ARG A 120 -17.86 -10.80 -1.68
C ARG A 120 -18.24 -10.45 -3.11
N GLN A 121 -17.39 -9.73 -3.83
CA GLN A 121 -17.70 -9.24 -5.17
C GLN A 121 -16.96 -10.01 -6.26
N PRO A 122 -17.63 -10.26 -7.40
CA PRO A 122 -16.97 -10.83 -8.56
C PRO A 122 -15.89 -9.88 -9.06
N TRP A 123 -14.76 -10.48 -9.43
CA TRP A 123 -13.61 -9.76 -9.97
C TRP A 123 -13.91 -9.24 -11.39
N PRO A 124 -13.49 -8.01 -11.76
CA PRO A 124 -13.56 -7.55 -13.15
C PRO A 124 -12.74 -8.48 -14.06
N PRO A 125 -13.33 -9.07 -15.10
CA PRO A 125 -12.63 -10.03 -15.95
C PRO A 125 -11.46 -9.42 -16.73
N ASP A 126 -11.46 -8.10 -16.96
CA ASP A 126 -10.52 -7.43 -17.85
C ASP A 126 -9.23 -6.93 -17.18
N PHE A 127 -9.08 -7.10 -15.86
CA PHE A 127 -7.93 -6.60 -15.12
C PHE A 127 -7.28 -7.70 -14.28
N PRO A 128 -6.02 -8.12 -14.51
CA PRO A 128 -5.38 -9.14 -13.69
C PRO A 128 -5.10 -8.62 -12.26
N MET A 129 -5.28 -9.49 -11.26
CA MET A 129 -4.74 -9.23 -9.92
C MET A 129 -3.21 -9.40 -9.97
N GLU A 130 -2.48 -8.35 -9.60
CA GLU A 130 -1.04 -8.42 -9.37
C GLU A 130 -0.76 -8.52 -7.87
N SER A 131 -0.51 -9.72 -7.38
CA SER A 131 0.10 -9.89 -6.07
C SER A 131 1.61 -9.73 -6.21
N GLY A 132 2.19 -8.71 -5.57
CA GLY A 132 3.62 -8.66 -5.35
C GLY A 132 4.06 -9.77 -4.40
N THR A 133 4.49 -10.91 -4.94
CA THR A 133 5.21 -11.89 -4.13
C THR A 133 6.59 -11.32 -3.87
N VAL A 134 6.84 -10.87 -2.64
CA VAL A 134 8.19 -10.53 -2.22
C VAL A 134 8.88 -11.81 -1.81
N GLY A 135 9.59 -12.40 -2.78
CA GLY A 135 10.65 -13.35 -2.50
C GLY A 135 11.76 -12.70 -1.69
#